data_AF-A0A822G2M8-F1
#
_entry.id   AF-A0A822G2M8-F1
#
_cell.length_a   1.000
_cell.length_b   1.000
_cell.length_c   1.000
_cell.angle_alpha   90.00
_cell.angle_beta   90.00
_cell.angle_gamma   90.00
#
_symmetry.space_group_name_H-M   'P 1'
#
loop_
_entity.id
_entity.type
_entity.pdbx_description
1 polymer ?
#
loop_
_entity_poly.entity_id
_entity_poly.type
_entity_poly.pdbx_seq_one_letter_code
_entity_poly.pdbx_strand_id
1 'polypeptide(L)'
;GPCSSTCGTGIRIQTRSCTNPLPQYGGNYCVGSPINITSCNSTQPCPINGNWTTWTNFSTCSGTCGDGKRSRTRLCANPPPANGGQQCTGSSVEIQNCSTNIE
;
A
#
# COMPACT_ATOMS: atom_id res chain seq x y z
N GLY A 1 -2.66 19.36 -15.60
CA GLY A 1 -2.88 17.91 -15.77
C GLY A 1 -3.97 17.42 -14.84
N PRO A 2 -4.33 16.13 -14.93
CA PRO A 2 -5.23 15.48 -13.97
C PRO A 2 -4.61 15.46 -12.55
N CYS A 3 -5.44 15.17 -11.55
CA CYS A 3 -4.95 14.94 -10.18
C CYS A 3 -4.12 13.65 -10.14
N SER A 4 -3.04 13.64 -9.36
CA SER A 4 -2.18 12.46 -9.17
C SER A 4 -2.91 11.28 -8.52
N SER A 5 -3.98 11.58 -7.78
CA SER A 5 -4.75 10.61 -7.00
C SER A 5 -6.23 10.76 -7.36
N THR A 6 -6.94 9.64 -7.48
CA THR A 6 -8.40 9.62 -7.69
C THR A 6 -9.19 9.59 -6.37
N CYS A 7 -8.50 9.31 -5.27
CA CYS A 7 -9.03 9.26 -3.91
C CYS A 7 -8.21 10.17 -2.99
N GLY A 8 -8.80 10.63 -1.89
CA GLY A 8 -8.12 11.45 -0.88
C GLY A 8 -7.48 12.72 -1.47
N THR A 9 -6.32 13.09 -0.94
CA THR A 9 -5.56 14.26 -1.40
C THR A 9 -4.50 13.85 -2.41
N GLY A 10 -4.39 14.63 -3.47
CA GLY A 10 -3.33 14.52 -4.47
C GLY A 10 -2.84 15.89 -4.90
N ILE A 11 -1.98 15.90 -5.91
CA ILE A 11 -1.47 17.11 -6.55
C ILE A 11 -1.76 17.07 -8.04
N ARG A 12 -1.99 18.23 -8.64
CA ARG A 12 -2.00 18.39 -10.09
C ARG A 12 -0.88 19.33 -10.50
N ILE A 13 -0.20 18.95 -11.58
CA ILE A 13 0.88 19.73 -12.16
C ILE A 13 0.34 20.40 -13.42
N GLN A 14 0.52 21.72 -13.51
CA GLN A 14 0.19 22.52 -14.68
C GLN A 14 1.49 23.14 -15.20
N THR A 15 1.74 22.95 -16.49
CA THR A 15 2.91 23.52 -17.17
C THR A 15 2.44 24.59 -18.13
N ARG A 16 3.09 25.75 -18.10
CA ARG A 16 2.88 26.84 -19.06
C ARG A 16 4.13 27.03 -19.92
N SER A 17 3.92 27.45 -21.16
CA SER A 17 4.98 27.77 -22.11
C SER A 17 4.83 29.19 -22.62
N CYS A 18 5.96 29.89 -22.77
CA CYS A 18 6.01 31.27 -23.24
C CYS A 18 5.80 31.36 -24.74
N THR A 19 4.54 31.38 -25.15
CA THR A 19 4.15 31.33 -26.56
C THR A 19 3.21 32.45 -26.99
N ASN A 20 2.74 33.28 -26.04
CA ASN A 20 1.81 34.37 -26.33
C ASN A 20 2.22 35.68 -25.62
N PRO A 21 3.13 36.48 -26.21
CA PRO A 21 3.89 36.21 -27.44
C PRO A 21 5.09 35.27 -27.18
N LEU A 22 5.58 34.65 -28.25
CA LEU A 22 6.90 34.00 -28.22
C LEU A 22 7.98 35.10 -28.11
N PRO A 23 9.05 34.93 -27.31
CA PRO A 23 10.17 35.86 -27.30
C PRO A 23 10.80 35.98 -28.70
N GLN A 24 10.92 37.20 -29.21
CA GLN A 24 11.50 37.49 -30.53
C GLN A 24 12.65 38.49 -30.42
N TYR A 25 13.55 38.49 -31.41
CA TYR A 25 14.65 39.45 -31.57
C TYR A 25 15.55 39.62 -30.33
N GLY A 26 15.85 38.52 -29.63
CA GLY A 26 16.64 38.57 -28.39
C GLY A 26 15.85 39.00 -27.15
N GLY A 27 14.52 39.03 -27.22
CA GLY A 27 13.65 39.29 -26.07
C GLY A 27 13.76 38.21 -24.98
N ASN A 28 13.47 38.62 -23.74
CA ASN A 28 13.57 37.75 -22.56
C ASN A 28 12.48 36.68 -22.53
N TYR A 29 12.80 35.51 -21.98
CA TYR A 29 11.80 34.48 -21.66
C TYR A 29 10.87 34.97 -20.53
N CYS A 30 9.64 34.42 -20.42
CA CYS A 30 8.72 34.93 -19.39
C CYS A 30 9.25 34.70 -17.97
N VAL A 31 8.91 35.63 -17.10
CA VAL A 31 9.28 35.60 -15.69
C VAL A 31 8.42 34.60 -14.91
N GLY A 32 9.06 33.90 -13.98
CA GLY A 32 8.44 32.97 -13.04
C GLY A 32 8.44 31.51 -13.51
N SER A 33 8.16 30.60 -12.58
CA SER A 33 8.19 29.16 -12.85
C SER A 33 7.23 28.77 -13.99
N PRO A 34 7.66 27.95 -14.96
CA PRO A 34 6.77 27.36 -15.94
C PRO A 34 5.90 26.24 -15.34
N ILE A 35 6.23 25.79 -14.13
CA ILE A 35 5.53 24.71 -13.41
C ILE A 35 4.73 25.32 -12.26
N ASN A 36 3.45 24.97 -12.20
CA ASN A 36 2.56 25.28 -11.10
C ASN A 36 2.03 23.98 -10.50
N ILE A 37 2.24 23.79 -9.19
CA ILE A 37 1.78 22.62 -8.44
C ILE A 37 0.65 23.08 -7.53
N THR A 38 -0.50 22.43 -7.64
CA THR A 38 -1.68 22.72 -6.79
C THR A 38 -2.22 21.45 -6.18
N SER A 39 -2.73 21.53 -4.94
CA SER A 39 -3.43 20.42 -4.32
C SER A 39 -4.79 20.20 -4.98
N CYS A 40 -5.21 18.94 -5.01
CA CYS A 40 -6.55 18.52 -5.42
C CYS A 40 -7.06 17.51 -4.39
N ASN A 41 -8.35 17.58 -4.07
CA ASN A 41 -8.99 16.70 -3.09
C ASN A 41 -10.13 15.95 -3.77
N SER A 42 -10.20 14.65 -3.54
CA SER A 42 -11.31 13.78 -3.88
C SER A 42 -12.09 13.45 -2.61
N THR A 43 -13.42 13.42 -2.73
CA THR A 43 -14.32 13.00 -1.64
C THR A 43 -14.34 11.48 -1.45
N GLN A 44 -13.79 10.73 -2.41
CA GLN A 44 -13.70 9.28 -2.31
C GLN A 44 -12.55 8.89 -1.36
N PRO A 45 -12.81 8.06 -0.34
CA PRO A 45 -11.77 7.57 0.55
C PRO A 45 -10.85 6.61 -0.22
N CYS A 46 -9.55 6.64 0.10
CA CYS A 46 -8.60 5.75 -0.56
C CYS A 46 -8.74 4.30 -0.10
N PRO A 47 -8.57 3.32 -1.02
CA PRO A 47 -8.57 1.91 -0.66
C PRO A 47 -7.43 1.63 0.31
N ILE A 48 -7.75 0.94 1.40
CA ILE A 48 -6.78 0.44 2.36
C ILE A 48 -6.67 -1.05 2.11
N ASN A 49 -5.56 -1.48 1.51
CA ASN A 49 -5.30 -2.90 1.33
C ASN A 49 -4.99 -3.54 2.67
N GLY A 50 -5.58 -4.70 2.92
CA GLY A 50 -5.29 -5.46 4.12
C GLY A 50 -3.87 -5.97 4.11
N ASN A 51 -3.30 -6.07 5.30
CA ASN A 51 -2.02 -6.70 5.48
C ASN A 51 -2.05 -7.64 6.68
N TRP A 52 -1.22 -8.67 6.61
CA TRP A 52 -1.15 -9.71 7.62
C TRP A 52 -0.61 -9.14 8.93
N THR A 53 -1.19 -9.56 10.05
CA THR A 53 -0.53 -9.49 11.35
C THR A 53 0.72 -10.36 11.33
N THR A 54 1.58 -10.19 12.34
CA THR A 54 2.55 -11.22 12.66
C THR A 54 1.85 -12.55 12.91
N TRP A 55 2.52 -13.65 12.58
CA TRP A 55 2.05 -14.97 12.96
C TRP A 55 2.02 -15.09 14.49
N THR A 56 1.05 -15.83 15.01
CA THR A 56 1.11 -16.34 16.38
C THR A 56 2.31 -17.27 16.53
N ASN A 57 2.66 -17.54 17.79
CA ASN A 57 3.49 -18.70 18.08
C ASN A 57 2.80 -19.98 17.58
N PHE A 58 3.61 -20.99 17.25
CA PHE A 58 3.07 -22.32 17.01
C PHE A 58 2.38 -22.85 18.27
N SER A 59 1.29 -23.59 18.07
CA SER A 59 0.66 -24.39 19.09
C SER A 59 1.64 -25.42 19.64
N THR A 60 1.27 -26.03 20.76
CA THR A 60 1.92 -27.26 21.21
C THR A 60 1.82 -28.33 20.14
N CYS A 61 2.80 -29.25 20.12
CA CYS A 61 2.75 -30.41 19.24
C CYS A 61 1.57 -31.30 19.67
N SER A 62 0.78 -31.77 18.70
CA SER A 62 -0.35 -32.66 18.97
C SER A 62 0.08 -34.03 19.49
N GLY A 63 1.28 -34.48 19.10
CA GLY A 63 1.89 -35.71 19.58
C GLY A 63 2.52 -35.49 20.94
N THR A 64 2.26 -36.40 21.87
CA THR A 64 2.93 -36.46 23.18
C THR A 64 4.21 -37.29 23.13
N CYS A 65 4.34 -38.22 22.18
CA CYS A 65 5.55 -38.96 21.85
C CYS A 65 5.65 -39.16 20.33
N GLY A 66 6.87 -39.13 19.78
CA GLY A 66 7.12 -39.33 18.35
C GLY A 66 6.64 -38.17 17.49
N ASP A 67 6.00 -38.48 16.35
CA ASP A 67 5.56 -37.48 15.37
C ASP A 67 4.19 -36.85 15.71
N GLY A 68 4.07 -35.56 15.43
CA GLY A 68 2.85 -34.78 15.60
C GLY A 68 2.78 -33.58 14.66
N LYS A 69 1.77 -32.74 14.87
CA LYS A 69 1.59 -31.49 14.12
C LYS A 69 1.40 -30.32 15.08
N ARG A 70 1.86 -29.15 14.65
CA ARG A 70 1.60 -27.87 15.32
C ARG A 70 1.14 -26.87 14.28
N SER A 71 0.35 -25.89 14.72
CA SER A 71 -0.19 -24.87 13.83
C SER A 71 0.06 -23.47 14.37
N ARG A 72 0.12 -22.49 13.48
CA ARG A 72 0.10 -21.07 13.83
C ARG A 72 -0.89 -20.34 12.95
N THR A 73 -1.37 -19.19 13.42
CA THR A 73 -2.37 -18.40 12.71
C THR A 73 -1.93 -16.96 12.56
N ARG A 74 -2.52 -16.26 11.59
CA ARG A 74 -2.36 -14.81 11.40
C ARG A 74 -3.68 -14.23 10.92
N LEU A 75 -3.88 -12.93 11.11
CA LEU A 75 -5.10 -12.22 10.75
C LEU A 75 -4.80 -11.17 9.68
N CYS A 76 -5.75 -10.94 8.78
CA CYS A 76 -5.66 -9.83 7.82
C CYS A 76 -6.14 -8.54 8.48
N ALA A 77 -5.36 -8.03 9.43
CA ALA A 77 -5.81 -6.98 10.35
C ALA A 77 -4.74 -5.93 10.67
N ASN A 78 -3.61 -5.89 9.97
CA ASN A 78 -2.56 -4.91 10.24
C ASN A 78 -2.02 -4.21 8.97
N PRO A 79 -2.82 -3.34 8.33
CA PRO A 79 -4.17 -2.92 8.71
C PRO A 79 -5.27 -3.86 8.18
N PRO A 80 -6.52 -3.75 8.68
CA PRO A 80 -7.65 -4.41 8.05
C PRO A 80 -7.98 -3.76 6.69
N PRO A 81 -8.39 -4.54 5.67
CA PRO A 81 -8.87 -4.00 4.42
C PRO A 81 -10.06 -3.05 4.61
N ALA A 82 -10.06 -1.91 3.93
CA ALA A 82 -11.17 -0.94 3.97
C ALA A 82 -11.29 -0.16 2.66
N ASN A 83 -12.42 0.54 2.48
CA ASN A 83 -12.69 1.41 1.33
C ASN A 83 -12.50 0.71 -0.04
N GLY A 84 -12.87 -0.58 -0.13
CA GLY A 84 -12.69 -1.38 -1.35
C GLY A 84 -11.25 -1.86 -1.59
N GLY A 85 -10.37 -1.73 -0.60
CA GLY A 85 -9.02 -2.30 -0.65
C GLY A 85 -9.00 -3.82 -0.64
N GLN A 86 -7.87 -4.37 -1.09
CA GLN A 86 -7.71 -5.81 -1.31
C GLN A 86 -7.61 -6.59 0.00
N GLN A 87 -8.17 -7.80 0.00
CA GLN A 87 -7.96 -8.78 1.07
C GLN A 87 -6.54 -9.34 1.01
N CYS A 88 -6.03 -9.85 2.13
CA CYS A 88 -4.72 -10.46 2.18
C CYS A 88 -4.68 -11.76 1.37
N THR A 89 -3.62 -11.94 0.59
CA THR A 89 -3.41 -13.17 -0.19
C THR A 89 -2.67 -14.24 0.64
N GLY A 90 -3.09 -15.50 0.49
CA GLY A 90 -2.48 -16.67 1.14
C GLY A 90 -3.28 -17.19 2.33
N SER A 91 -2.80 -18.28 2.95
CA SER A 91 -3.48 -18.92 4.08
C SER A 91 -3.33 -18.09 5.37
N SER A 92 -4.39 -18.06 6.19
CA SER A 92 -4.39 -17.54 7.56
C SER A 92 -3.88 -18.55 8.58
N VAL A 93 -3.68 -19.81 8.17
CA VAL A 93 -3.23 -20.92 9.00
C VAL A 93 -2.05 -21.62 8.35
N GLU A 94 -1.03 -21.93 9.14
CA GLU A 94 0.09 -22.76 8.74
C GLU A 94 0.18 -23.96 9.67
N ILE A 95 0.42 -25.14 9.08
CA ILE A 95 0.57 -26.40 9.78
C ILE A 95 1.96 -26.95 9.47
N GLN A 96 2.70 -27.34 10.51
CA GLN A 96 4.02 -27.93 10.40
C GLN A 96 4.06 -29.23 11.21
N ASN A 97 4.81 -30.21 10.70
CA ASN A 97 5.14 -31.40 11.48
C ASN A 97 6.09 -31.03 12.62
N CYS A 98 5.97 -31.74 13.73
CA CYS A 98 6.84 -31.64 14.91
C CYS A 98 7.12 -33.04 15.44
N SER A 99 8.28 -33.23 16.06
CA SER A 99 8.64 -34.45 16.77
C SER A 99 8.88 -34.12 18.23
N THR A 100 8.25 -34.84 19.15
CA THR A 100 8.59 -34.78 20.57
C THR A 100 9.60 -35.88 20.85
N ASN A 101 10.80 -35.48 21.28
CA ASN A 101 11.85 -36.43 21.65
C ASN A 101 11.32 -37.34 22.76
N ILE A 102 11.43 -38.65 22.53
CA ILE A 102 11.36 -39.65 23.58
C ILE A 102 12.78 -39.66 24.15
N GLU A 103 13.03 -38.93 25.25
CA GLU A 103 14.19 -39.23 26.10
C GLU A 103 13.90 -40.48 26.95
#